data_AF-A0A4S5E5F8-F1
#
_entry.id   AF-A0A4S5E5F8-F1
#
_cell.length_a   1.000
_cell.length_b   1.000
_cell.length_c   1.000
_cell.angle_alpha   90.00
_cell.angle_beta   90.00
_cell.angle_gamma   90.00
#
_symmetry.space_group_name_H-M   'P 1'
#
loop_
_entity.id
_entity.type
_entity.pdbx_description
1 polymer ?
#
loop_
_entity_poly.entity_id
_entity_poly.type
_entity_poly.pdbx_seq_one_letter_code
_entity_poly.pdbx_strand_id
1 'polypeptide(L)'
;MHLFGDEPTTRDRPRSAVTVRPRSRPVGKKRMKKSAGAFAALSLLTITTGLIDAATVLGFTVFAANMTGNIVFLGFSLGGSPEYALIPSVAALVGFVLGAWGAGFIVPAKLTPRPASTALGVQAVLIGIAAVIAMLSDAPGPTWQDWVILLILGAAMGLQNVISLASPVADMKTTVLTLTIAGIASELARGTQQRWGLRLVSIVLLLGGALGGTLIFLGLGMGWTLLAAALITAVGGVIFRSITTGDKWAADLTH
;
A
#
# COMPACT_ATOMS: atom_id res chain seq x y z
N MET A 1 -67.72 6.73 40.31
CA MET A 1 -69.04 7.15 39.80
C MET A 1 -68.79 8.32 38.85
N HIS A 2 -69.35 8.27 37.63
CA HIS A 2 -69.18 9.20 36.47
C HIS A 2 -67.80 9.12 35.79
N LEU A 3 -67.57 8.58 34.57
CA LEU A 3 -68.33 8.34 33.32
C LEU A 3 -68.85 9.58 32.56
N PHE A 4 -68.21 9.79 31.39
CA PHE A 4 -68.52 10.60 30.19
C PHE A 4 -68.51 12.14 30.34
N GLY A 5 -67.98 12.94 29.41
CA GLY A 5 -67.41 12.71 28.09
C GLY A 5 -66.82 14.02 27.52
N ASP A 6 -66.16 13.93 26.36
CA ASP A 6 -66.18 14.89 25.24
C ASP A 6 -64.90 14.76 24.39
N GLU A 7 -65.03 14.12 23.23
CA GLU A 7 -64.23 14.43 22.03
C GLU A 7 -64.84 15.69 21.39
N PRO A 8 -64.05 16.60 20.77
CA PRO A 8 -63.33 16.26 19.55
C PRO A 8 -62.01 17.05 19.33
N THR A 9 -61.17 16.58 18.40
CA THR A 9 -60.60 17.40 17.31
C THR A 9 -59.58 16.59 16.51
N THR A 10 -59.91 16.41 15.24
CA THR A 10 -59.06 15.97 14.15
C THR A 10 -57.71 16.71 14.16
N ARG A 11 -56.65 16.04 14.62
CA ARG A 11 -55.28 16.51 14.42
C ARG A 11 -54.88 16.27 12.98
N ASP A 12 -54.94 17.36 12.22
CA ASP A 12 -54.24 17.56 10.96
C ASP A 12 -52.76 17.13 11.12
N ARG A 13 -52.37 16.02 10.48
CA ARG A 13 -50.95 15.64 10.39
C ARG A 13 -50.34 16.44 9.25
N PRO A 14 -49.35 17.33 9.47
CA PRO A 14 -48.65 17.94 8.36
C PRO A 14 -47.94 16.88 7.53
N ARG A 15 -48.25 16.88 6.23
CA ARG A 15 -47.62 16.05 5.20
C ARG A 15 -46.09 16.13 5.31
N SER A 16 -45.46 14.97 5.21
CA SER A 16 -44.02 14.77 5.11
C SER A 16 -43.33 15.82 4.25
N ALA A 17 -42.51 16.66 4.89
CA ALA A 17 -41.51 17.44 4.21
C ALA A 17 -40.54 16.47 3.52
N VAL A 18 -40.72 16.31 2.20
CA VAL A 18 -39.75 15.65 1.33
C VAL A 18 -38.46 16.44 1.47
N THR A 19 -37.51 15.95 2.28
CA THR A 19 -36.15 16.45 2.30
C THR A 19 -35.55 16.22 0.92
N VAL A 20 -35.57 17.27 0.10
CA VAL A 20 -34.85 17.31 -1.17
C VAL A 20 -33.37 17.05 -0.84
N ARG A 21 -32.88 15.86 -1.17
CA ARG A 21 -31.44 15.55 -1.09
C ARG A 21 -30.69 16.62 -1.90
N PRO A 22 -29.63 17.25 -1.37
CA PRO A 22 -28.90 18.23 -2.14
C PRO A 22 -28.36 17.57 -3.42
N ARG A 23 -28.65 18.19 -4.56
CA ARG A 23 -28.09 17.82 -5.88
C ARG A 23 -26.57 17.64 -5.73
N SER A 24 -26.08 16.47 -6.13
CA SER A 24 -24.65 16.18 -6.22
C SER A 24 -23.98 17.27 -7.06
N ARG A 25 -23.12 18.08 -6.44
CA ARG A 25 -22.33 19.08 -7.15
C ARG A 25 -21.48 18.36 -8.20
N PRO A 26 -21.42 18.84 -9.46
CA PRO A 26 -20.58 18.22 -10.48
C PRO A 26 -19.12 18.23 -10.02
N VAL A 27 -18.51 17.05 -9.98
CA VAL A 27 -17.11 16.87 -9.62
C VAL A 27 -16.26 17.59 -10.68
N GLY A 28 -15.60 18.68 -10.30
CA GLY A 28 -14.80 19.47 -11.24
C GLY A 28 -13.66 18.66 -11.87
N LYS A 29 -13.36 18.87 -13.17
CA LYS A 29 -12.32 18.15 -13.94
C LYS A 29 -10.94 18.12 -13.26
N LYS A 30 -10.58 19.17 -12.51
CA LYS A 30 -9.34 19.22 -11.70
C LYS A 30 -9.34 18.22 -10.54
N ARG A 31 -10.50 17.97 -9.93
CA ARG A 31 -10.69 17.03 -8.82
C ARG A 31 -10.52 15.59 -9.32
N MET A 32 -11.07 15.25 -10.50
CA MET A 32 -10.87 13.94 -11.15
C MET A 32 -9.42 13.65 -11.56
N LYS A 33 -8.70 14.63 -12.12
CA LYS A 33 -7.27 14.45 -12.49
C LYS A 33 -6.37 14.22 -11.26
N LYS A 34 -6.65 14.88 -10.14
CA LYS A 34 -5.88 14.72 -8.89
C LYS A 34 -6.06 13.32 -8.27
N SER A 35 -7.29 12.78 -8.25
CA SER A 35 -7.53 11.41 -7.78
C SER A 35 -6.94 10.35 -8.70
N ALA A 36 -6.95 10.56 -10.03
CA ALA A 36 -6.35 9.64 -10.99
C ALA A 36 -4.84 9.50 -10.82
N GLY A 37 -4.15 10.62 -10.56
CA GLY A 37 -2.70 10.60 -10.40
C GLY A 37 -2.23 9.97 -9.08
N ALA A 38 -2.91 10.26 -7.96
CA ALA A 38 -2.63 9.58 -6.69
C ALA A 38 -2.91 8.07 -6.77
N PHE A 39 -4.00 7.70 -7.47
CA PHE A 39 -4.32 6.30 -7.75
C PHE A 39 -3.27 5.61 -8.62
N ALA A 40 -2.77 6.27 -9.67
CA ALA A 40 -1.69 5.75 -10.50
C ALA A 40 -0.40 5.54 -9.69
N ALA A 41 -0.02 6.50 -8.84
CA ALA A 41 1.16 6.35 -7.99
C ALA A 41 1.03 5.18 -7.01
N LEU A 42 -0.11 5.06 -6.33
CA LEU A 42 -0.39 3.94 -5.43
C LEU A 42 -0.40 2.59 -6.19
N SER A 43 -0.93 2.58 -7.42
CA SER A 43 -0.92 1.38 -8.28
C SER A 43 0.49 0.92 -8.59
N LEU A 44 1.37 1.86 -8.95
CA LEU A 44 2.79 1.57 -9.21
C LEU A 44 3.49 1.06 -7.94
N LEU A 45 3.20 1.65 -6.78
CA LEU A 45 3.71 1.17 -5.49
C LEU A 45 3.25 -0.26 -5.18
N THR A 46 2.00 -0.60 -5.47
CA THR A 46 1.49 -1.97 -5.29
C THR A 46 2.17 -2.97 -6.21
N ILE A 47 2.43 -2.59 -7.48
CA ILE A 47 3.21 -3.40 -8.42
C ILE A 47 4.64 -3.59 -7.89
N THR A 48 5.30 -2.50 -7.46
CA THR A 48 6.64 -2.54 -6.84
C THR A 48 6.68 -3.50 -5.67
N THR A 49 5.68 -3.48 -4.79
CA THR A 49 5.59 -4.41 -3.66
C THR A 49 5.61 -5.86 -4.13
N GLY A 50 4.79 -6.21 -5.14
CA GLY A 50 4.76 -7.57 -5.68
C GLY A 50 6.10 -7.99 -6.31
N LEU A 51 6.76 -7.08 -7.05
CA LEU A 51 8.09 -7.32 -7.63
C LEU A 51 9.14 -7.63 -6.57
N ILE A 52 9.18 -6.81 -5.51
CA ILE A 52 10.16 -6.94 -4.43
C ILE A 52 9.89 -8.24 -3.66
N ASP A 53 8.64 -8.53 -3.29
CA ASP A 53 8.32 -9.78 -2.59
C ASP A 53 8.60 -11.01 -3.45
N ALA A 54 8.36 -10.97 -4.77
CA ALA A 54 8.77 -12.06 -5.66
C ALA A 54 10.29 -12.28 -5.61
N ALA A 55 11.08 -11.19 -5.69
CA ALA A 55 12.53 -11.29 -5.62
C ALA A 55 13.01 -11.84 -4.27
N THR A 56 12.45 -11.39 -3.15
CA THR A 56 12.91 -11.82 -1.81
C THR A 56 12.41 -13.20 -1.43
N VAL A 57 11.21 -13.60 -1.85
CA VAL A 57 10.69 -14.95 -1.57
C VAL A 57 11.45 -15.98 -2.40
N LEU A 58 11.67 -15.71 -3.69
CA LEU A 58 12.41 -16.63 -4.56
C LEU A 58 13.91 -16.65 -4.26
N GLY A 59 14.50 -15.52 -3.87
CA GLY A 59 15.92 -15.42 -3.57
C GLY A 59 16.31 -15.82 -2.13
N PHE A 60 15.46 -15.53 -1.15
CA PHE A 60 15.83 -15.61 0.27
C PHE A 60 14.76 -16.24 1.17
N THR A 61 13.69 -16.79 0.60
CA THR A 61 12.55 -17.40 1.34
C THR A 61 11.92 -16.48 2.41
N VAL A 62 11.99 -15.16 2.21
CA VAL A 62 11.38 -14.16 3.11
C VAL A 62 10.63 -13.08 2.34
N PHE A 63 9.74 -12.38 3.03
CA PHE A 63 9.03 -11.23 2.46
C PHE A 63 9.76 -9.93 2.79
N ALA A 64 9.82 -8.98 1.87
CA ALA A 64 10.31 -7.64 2.20
C ALA A 64 9.17 -6.67 2.52
N ALA A 65 7.96 -6.93 2.05
CA ALA A 65 6.80 -6.08 2.33
C ALA A 65 5.86 -6.68 3.38
N ASN A 66 5.80 -8.01 3.49
CA ASN A 66 4.85 -8.70 4.37
C ASN A 66 5.51 -9.17 5.69
N MET A 67 5.76 -8.21 6.58
CA MET A 67 6.49 -8.45 7.85
C MET A 67 5.80 -9.41 8.82
N THR A 68 4.47 -9.55 8.75
CA THR A 68 3.73 -10.54 9.55
C THR A 68 4.14 -11.98 9.18
N GLY A 69 4.37 -12.24 7.89
CA GLY A 69 4.91 -13.51 7.41
C GLY A 69 6.31 -13.78 7.97
N ASN A 70 7.16 -12.75 7.99
CA ASN A 70 8.51 -12.89 8.56
C ASN A 70 8.49 -13.19 10.06
N ILE A 71 7.56 -12.62 10.84
CA ILE A 71 7.41 -12.95 12.27
C ILE A 71 7.04 -14.43 12.42
N VAL A 72 6.17 -14.96 11.55
CA VAL A 72 5.81 -16.39 11.54
C VAL A 72 7.01 -17.25 11.14
N PHE A 73 7.78 -16.88 10.11
CA PHE A 73 9.00 -17.58 9.71
C PHE A 73 10.08 -17.58 10.79
N LEU A 74 10.22 -16.48 11.54
CA LEU A 74 11.07 -16.43 12.74
C LEU A 74 10.60 -17.44 13.78
N GLY A 75 9.28 -17.50 14.05
CA GLY A 75 8.71 -18.49 14.96
C GLY A 75 9.00 -19.94 14.55
N PHE A 76 8.87 -20.26 13.26
CA PHE A 76 9.20 -21.59 12.74
C PHE A 76 10.68 -21.93 12.89
N SER A 77 11.56 -20.98 12.58
CA SER A 77 13.00 -21.16 12.69
C SER A 77 13.44 -21.34 14.16
N LEU A 78 12.89 -20.55 15.07
CA LEU A 78 13.12 -20.69 16.53
C LEU A 78 12.54 -21.98 17.10
N GLY A 79 11.46 -22.50 16.49
CA GLY A 79 10.86 -23.79 16.82
C GLY A 79 11.64 -25.00 16.30
N GLY A 80 12.74 -24.79 15.56
CA GLY A 80 13.62 -25.85 15.07
C GLY A 80 13.33 -26.31 13.64
N SER A 81 12.54 -25.58 12.85
CA SER A 81 12.32 -25.89 11.43
C SER A 81 13.45 -25.30 10.57
N PRO A 82 14.40 -26.11 10.05
CA PRO A 82 15.62 -25.63 9.39
C PRO A 82 15.37 -25.01 8.01
N GLU A 83 14.20 -25.23 7.43
CA GLU A 83 13.81 -24.72 6.10
C GLU A 83 13.56 -23.20 6.10
N TYR A 84 13.39 -22.59 7.28
CA TYR A 84 13.05 -21.17 7.41
C TYR A 84 14.25 -20.32 7.83
N ALA A 85 14.43 -19.21 7.12
CA ALA A 85 15.62 -18.39 7.23
C ALA A 85 15.51 -17.38 8.38
N LEU A 86 16.13 -17.71 9.53
CA LEU A 86 16.19 -16.86 10.72
C LEU A 86 16.81 -15.49 10.41
N ILE A 87 18.06 -15.49 9.92
CA ILE A 87 18.84 -14.27 9.74
C ILE A 87 18.22 -13.37 8.66
N PRO A 88 17.82 -13.88 7.48
CA PRO A 88 17.06 -13.10 6.50
C PRO A 88 15.79 -12.45 7.05
N SER A 89 15.02 -13.17 7.88
CA SER A 89 13.78 -12.64 8.46
C SER A 89 14.07 -11.52 9.47
N VAL A 90 15.10 -11.68 10.31
CA VAL A 90 15.54 -10.62 11.24
C VAL A 90 16.05 -9.40 10.46
N ALA A 91 16.87 -9.61 9.44
CA ALA A 91 17.43 -8.53 8.61
C ALA A 91 16.31 -7.70 7.95
N ALA A 92 15.34 -8.37 7.32
CA ALA A 92 14.18 -7.70 6.72
C ALA A 92 13.36 -6.91 7.77
N LEU A 93 13.14 -7.49 8.95
CA LEU A 93 12.37 -6.85 10.04
C LEU A 93 13.08 -5.62 10.60
N VAL A 94 14.38 -5.73 10.89
CA VAL A 94 15.20 -4.61 11.39
C VAL A 94 15.23 -3.49 10.35
N GLY A 95 15.49 -3.84 9.08
CA GLY A 95 15.46 -2.89 7.98
C GLY A 95 14.13 -2.15 7.92
N PHE A 96 13.01 -2.88 7.95
CA PHE A 96 11.67 -2.30 7.93
C PHE A 96 11.41 -1.34 9.08
N VAL A 97 11.77 -1.70 10.31
CA VAL A 97 11.62 -0.83 11.47
C VAL A 97 12.45 0.44 11.31
N LEU A 98 13.71 0.32 10.89
CA LEU A 98 14.60 1.48 10.67
C LEU A 98 14.07 2.39 9.56
N GLY A 99 13.58 1.82 8.46
CA GLY A 99 12.98 2.58 7.37
C GLY A 99 11.70 3.30 7.77
N ALA A 100 10.81 2.64 8.50
CA ALA A 100 9.59 3.24 9.02
C ALA A 100 9.88 4.33 10.07
N TRP A 101 10.86 4.10 10.94
CA TRP A 101 11.31 5.09 11.91
C TRP A 101 11.91 6.32 11.22
N GLY A 102 12.81 6.11 10.25
CA GLY A 102 13.40 7.16 9.41
C GLY A 102 12.34 7.95 8.63
N ALA A 103 11.33 7.25 8.11
CA ALA A 103 10.18 7.85 7.43
C ALA A 103 9.42 8.84 8.32
N GLY A 104 9.37 8.60 9.63
CA GLY A 104 8.71 9.49 10.58
C GLY A 104 9.28 10.91 10.61
N PHE A 105 10.55 11.10 10.21
CA PHE A 105 11.18 12.42 10.14
C PHE A 105 10.92 13.15 8.82
N ILE A 106 10.65 12.41 7.73
CA ILE A 106 10.50 12.97 6.37
C ILE A 106 9.06 12.99 5.87
N VAL A 107 8.19 12.12 6.41
CA VAL A 107 6.77 12.00 6.02
C VAL A 107 5.91 12.73 7.05
N PRO A 108 5.37 13.92 6.74
CA PRO A 108 4.47 14.62 7.65
C PRO A 108 3.14 13.89 7.81
N ALA A 109 2.49 14.05 8.97
CA ALA A 109 1.19 13.43 9.28
C ALA A 109 0.09 13.72 8.24
N LYS A 110 0.16 14.88 7.57
CA LYS A 110 -0.63 15.17 6.37
C LYS A 110 0.31 15.14 5.17
N LEU A 111 0.27 14.04 4.42
CA LEU A 111 1.21 13.78 3.34
C LEU A 111 1.12 14.86 2.24
N THR A 112 2.10 15.74 2.16
CA THR A 112 2.15 16.68 1.04
C THR A 112 2.96 16.10 -0.12
N PRO A 113 2.73 16.59 -1.35
CA PRO A 113 3.34 16.00 -2.55
C PRO A 113 4.86 15.97 -2.61
N ARG A 114 5.50 17.03 -2.11
CA ARG A 114 6.95 17.15 -2.12
C ARG A 114 7.60 16.12 -1.20
N PRO A 115 7.24 16.03 0.11
CA PRO A 115 7.68 14.96 1.01
C PRO A 115 7.43 13.54 0.48
N ALA A 116 6.28 13.30 -0.13
CA ALA A 116 5.98 11.99 -0.72
C ALA A 116 6.89 11.67 -1.92
N SER A 117 7.07 12.63 -2.84
CA SER A 117 7.97 12.44 -3.99
C SER A 117 9.42 12.25 -3.55
N THR A 118 9.88 12.99 -2.53
CA THR A 118 11.22 12.79 -1.96
C THR A 118 11.35 11.42 -1.31
N ALA A 119 10.35 10.99 -0.56
CA ALA A 119 10.35 9.67 0.08
C ALA A 119 10.33 8.54 -0.96
N LEU A 120 9.56 8.67 -2.05
CA LEU A 120 9.59 7.73 -3.18
C LEU A 120 10.93 7.76 -3.93
N GLY A 121 11.58 8.92 -4.03
CA GLY A 121 12.93 9.04 -4.57
C GLY A 121 13.96 8.30 -3.71
N VAL A 122 13.91 8.49 -2.39
CA VAL A 122 14.76 7.75 -1.42
C VAL A 122 14.50 6.26 -1.55
N GLN A 123 13.24 5.84 -1.60
CA GLN A 123 12.86 4.44 -1.78
C GLN A 123 13.46 3.86 -3.07
N ALA A 124 13.31 4.55 -4.20
CA ALA A 124 13.86 4.11 -5.48
C ALA A 124 15.39 3.97 -5.44
N VAL A 125 16.09 4.89 -4.77
CA VAL A 125 17.54 4.82 -4.58
C VAL A 125 17.93 3.62 -3.72
N LEU A 126 17.23 3.37 -2.61
CA LEU A 126 17.49 2.19 -1.77
C LEU A 126 17.32 0.89 -2.56
N ILE A 127 16.21 0.75 -3.31
CA ILE A 127 15.98 -0.43 -4.16
C ILE A 127 17.06 -0.53 -5.26
N GLY A 128 17.48 0.59 -5.84
CA GLY A 128 18.55 0.62 -6.84
C GLY A 128 19.91 0.19 -6.29
N ILE A 129 20.25 0.59 -5.07
CA ILE A 129 21.47 0.12 -4.39
C ILE A 129 21.39 -1.40 -4.16
N ALA A 130 20.25 -1.90 -3.67
CA ALA A 130 20.04 -3.34 -3.51
C ALA A 130 20.15 -4.10 -4.85
N ALA A 131 19.64 -3.52 -5.94
CA ALA A 131 19.78 -4.08 -7.28
C ALA A 131 21.24 -4.18 -7.72
N VAL A 132 22.03 -3.12 -7.53
CA VAL A 132 23.46 -3.11 -7.85
C VAL A 132 24.22 -4.15 -7.03
N ILE A 133 23.96 -4.24 -5.72
CA ILE A 133 24.60 -5.26 -4.87
C ILE A 133 24.24 -6.66 -5.38
N ALA A 134 22.96 -6.92 -5.69
CA ALA A 134 22.52 -8.21 -6.22
C ALA A 134 23.13 -8.55 -7.59
N MET A 135 23.40 -7.55 -8.44
CA MET A 135 24.07 -7.76 -9.74
C MET A 135 25.57 -8.05 -9.62
N LEU A 136 26.20 -7.59 -8.53
CA LEU A 136 27.63 -7.79 -8.27
C LEU A 136 27.92 -9.02 -7.40
N SER A 137 26.88 -9.65 -6.87
CA SER A 137 26.99 -10.86 -6.05
C SER A 137 26.99 -12.11 -6.93
N ASP A 138 28.16 -12.68 -7.19
CA ASP A 138 28.33 -13.96 -7.92
C ASP A 138 28.52 -15.18 -6.99
N ALA A 139 28.40 -14.99 -5.68
CA ALA A 139 28.78 -16.01 -4.70
C ALA A 139 27.69 -17.08 -4.51
N PRO A 140 28.02 -18.38 -4.62
CA PRO A 140 27.10 -19.46 -4.27
C PRO A 140 26.89 -19.53 -2.74
N GLY A 141 25.63 -19.57 -2.31
CA GLY A 141 25.24 -19.77 -0.91
C GLY A 141 24.95 -18.47 -0.13
N PRO A 142 24.52 -18.58 1.14
CA PRO A 142 24.13 -17.42 1.94
C PRO A 142 25.33 -16.52 2.19
N THR A 143 25.22 -15.26 1.80
CA THR A 143 26.29 -14.27 1.95
C THR A 143 25.87 -13.10 2.82
N TRP A 144 26.85 -12.35 3.34
CA TRP A 144 26.57 -11.12 4.07
C TRP A 144 25.90 -10.06 3.17
N GLN A 145 26.14 -10.13 1.85
CA GLN A 145 25.46 -9.27 0.87
C GLN A 145 23.93 -9.48 0.91
N ASP A 146 23.45 -10.71 1.09
CA ASP A 146 22.02 -11.02 1.17
C ASP A 146 21.36 -10.32 2.35
N TRP A 147 22.05 -10.28 3.49
CA TRP A 147 21.55 -9.61 4.70
C TRP A 147 21.51 -8.10 4.50
N VAL A 148 22.50 -7.53 3.81
CA VAL A 148 22.54 -6.11 3.46
C VAL A 148 21.42 -5.77 2.48
N ILE A 149 21.19 -6.60 1.45
CA ILE A 149 20.08 -6.44 0.50
C ILE A 149 18.75 -6.43 1.27
N LEU A 150 18.53 -7.39 2.17
CA LEU A 150 17.30 -7.50 2.96
C LEU A 150 17.11 -6.33 3.93
N LEU A 151 18.17 -5.84 4.57
CA LEU A 151 18.11 -4.63 5.40
C LEU A 151 17.69 -3.41 4.57
N ILE A 152 18.27 -3.24 3.38
CA ILE A 152 17.97 -2.12 2.48
C ILE A 152 16.53 -2.21 1.94
N LEU A 153 16.12 -3.39 1.46
CA LEU A 153 14.77 -3.62 0.94
C LEU A 153 13.73 -3.49 2.05
N GLY A 154 14.01 -4.03 3.24
CA GLY A 154 13.19 -3.82 4.43
C GLY A 154 13.01 -2.33 4.70
N ALA A 155 14.09 -1.55 4.72
CA ALA A 155 14.02 -0.11 4.94
C ALA A 155 13.20 0.63 3.86
N ALA A 156 13.36 0.25 2.59
CA ALA A 156 12.56 0.79 1.50
C ALA A 156 11.07 0.48 1.69
N MET A 157 10.71 -0.73 2.10
CA MET A 157 9.32 -1.13 2.35
C MET A 157 8.73 -0.50 3.62
N GLY A 158 9.53 -0.31 4.67
CA GLY A 158 9.13 0.43 5.87
C GLY A 158 8.77 1.88 5.56
N LEU A 159 9.59 2.53 4.73
CA LEU A 159 9.31 3.88 4.21
C LEU A 159 8.02 3.92 3.39
N GLN A 160 7.84 3.00 2.44
CA GLN A 160 6.63 2.89 1.64
C GLN A 160 5.38 2.70 2.50
N ASN A 161 5.47 1.89 3.56
CA ASN A 161 4.35 1.61 4.44
C ASN A 161 3.90 2.88 5.19
N VAL A 162 4.83 3.71 5.67
CA VAL A 162 4.50 5.00 6.30
C VAL A 162 3.87 5.97 5.31
N ILE A 163 4.38 6.07 4.07
CA ILE A 163 3.75 6.87 3.00
C ILE A 163 2.31 6.40 2.75
N SER A 164 2.10 5.08 2.69
CA SER A 164 0.79 4.47 2.46
C SER A 164 -0.18 4.72 3.61
N LEU A 165 0.30 4.72 4.86
CA LEU A 165 -0.50 5.06 6.04
C LEU A 165 -0.90 6.54 6.07
N ALA A 166 -0.01 7.43 5.61
CA ALA A 166 -0.27 8.88 5.53
C ALA A 166 -1.12 9.27 4.30
N SER A 167 -1.38 8.33 3.37
CA SER A 167 -2.21 8.57 2.18
C SER A 167 -3.71 8.46 2.50
N PRO A 168 -4.52 9.49 2.17
CA PRO A 168 -5.96 9.51 2.42
C PRO A 168 -6.75 8.67 1.41
N VAL A 169 -6.11 8.19 0.34
CA VAL A 169 -6.68 7.19 -0.58
C VAL A 169 -6.42 5.81 0.03
N ALA A 170 -7.05 5.57 1.17
CA ALA A 170 -6.70 4.54 2.14
C ALA A 170 -7.14 3.10 1.79
N ASP A 171 -7.82 2.89 0.66
CA ASP A 171 -8.34 1.58 0.25
C ASP A 171 -7.27 0.64 -0.38
N MET A 172 -5.99 1.08 -0.44
CA MET A 172 -4.86 0.42 -1.12
C MET A 172 -3.72 0.03 -0.16
N LYS A 173 -4.04 -0.43 1.06
CA LYS A 173 -3.00 -0.79 2.06
C LYS A 173 -2.71 -2.29 1.99
N THR A 174 -1.44 -2.67 1.96
CA THR A 174 -0.98 -4.08 1.98
C THR A 174 -1.29 -4.78 3.30
N THR A 175 -1.39 -4.05 4.40
CA THR A 175 -1.96 -4.50 5.69
C THR A 175 -3.48 -4.61 5.69
N VAL A 176 -4.14 -3.99 4.71
CA VAL A 176 -5.59 -4.07 4.53
C VAL A 176 -5.93 -5.15 3.51
N LEU A 177 -5.00 -5.79 2.79
CA LEU A 177 -5.33 -6.84 1.82
C LEU A 177 -6.24 -7.94 2.40
N THR A 178 -5.92 -8.45 3.58
CA THR A 178 -6.76 -9.43 4.30
C THR A 178 -8.13 -8.84 4.64
N LEU A 179 -8.15 -7.60 5.15
CA LEU A 179 -9.38 -6.86 5.45
C LEU A 179 -10.15 -6.45 4.18
N THR A 180 -9.48 -6.34 3.04
CA THR A 180 -9.99 -5.96 1.73
C THR A 180 -10.73 -7.14 1.15
N ILE A 181 -10.12 -8.34 1.19
CA ILE A 181 -10.75 -9.59 0.77
C ILE A 181 -11.96 -9.87 1.67
N ALA A 182 -11.78 -9.80 2.99
CA ALA A 182 -12.89 -9.98 3.94
C ALA A 182 -13.99 -8.93 3.76
N GLY A 183 -13.61 -7.68 3.51
CA GLY A 183 -14.52 -6.56 3.24
C GLY A 183 -15.32 -6.76 1.95
N ILE A 184 -14.67 -7.15 0.86
CA ILE A 184 -15.35 -7.47 -0.42
C ILE A 184 -16.32 -8.64 -0.19
N ALA A 185 -15.89 -9.71 0.49
CA ALA A 185 -16.74 -10.85 0.76
C ALA A 185 -17.96 -10.47 1.62
N SER A 186 -17.76 -9.63 2.64
CA SER A 186 -18.82 -9.15 3.52
C SER A 186 -19.79 -8.21 2.79
N GLU A 187 -19.29 -7.29 1.97
CA GLU A 187 -20.10 -6.36 1.18
C GLU A 187 -20.94 -7.09 0.12
N LEU A 188 -20.36 -8.12 -0.51
CA LEU A 188 -21.06 -8.99 -1.45
C LEU A 188 -22.19 -9.76 -0.75
N ALA A 189 -21.91 -10.31 0.44
CA ALA A 189 -22.93 -10.97 1.26
C ALA A 189 -24.04 -10.00 1.72
N ARG A 190 -23.71 -8.72 1.93
CA ARG A 190 -24.66 -7.67 2.35
C ARG A 190 -25.39 -6.97 1.19
N GLY A 191 -25.05 -7.29 -0.07
CA GLY A 191 -25.62 -6.63 -1.26
C GLY A 191 -25.27 -5.15 -1.41
N THR A 192 -24.23 -4.67 -0.70
CA THR A 192 -23.82 -3.26 -0.71
C THR A 192 -22.67 -3.04 -1.71
N GLN A 193 -22.77 -2.02 -2.56
CA GLN A 193 -21.85 -1.79 -3.68
C GLN A 193 -20.91 -0.58 -3.47
N GLN A 194 -20.32 -0.43 -2.28
CA GLN A 194 -19.41 0.70 -2.01
C GLN A 194 -17.94 0.31 -2.21
N ARG A 195 -17.43 0.51 -3.44
CA ARG A 195 -15.99 0.59 -3.80
C ARG A 195 -15.17 -0.71 -3.93
N TRP A 196 -15.80 -1.90 -3.96
CA TRP A 196 -15.13 -3.18 -4.26
C TRP A 196 -14.23 -3.19 -5.51
N GLY A 197 -14.57 -2.44 -6.56
CA GLY A 197 -13.77 -2.38 -7.79
C GLY A 197 -12.33 -1.85 -7.59
N LEU A 198 -12.15 -0.80 -6.79
CA LEU A 198 -10.81 -0.24 -6.50
C LEU A 198 -9.96 -1.21 -5.66
N ARG A 199 -10.63 -1.94 -4.77
CA ARG A 199 -10.03 -2.95 -3.91
C ARG A 199 -9.56 -4.17 -4.71
N LEU A 200 -10.37 -4.67 -5.66
CA LEU A 200 -9.98 -5.73 -6.58
C LEU A 200 -8.79 -5.34 -7.46
N VAL A 201 -8.75 -4.09 -7.96
CA VAL A 201 -7.62 -3.60 -8.75
C VAL A 201 -6.31 -3.71 -7.97
N SER A 202 -6.31 -3.41 -6.68
CA SER A 202 -5.12 -3.53 -5.83
C SER A 202 -4.60 -4.97 -5.74
N ILE A 203 -5.52 -5.94 -5.58
CA ILE A 203 -5.19 -7.37 -5.56
C ILE A 203 -4.57 -7.79 -6.89
N VAL A 204 -5.21 -7.42 -8.00
CA VAL A 204 -4.75 -7.77 -9.35
C VAL A 204 -3.39 -7.12 -9.66
N LEU A 205 -3.17 -5.87 -9.23
CA LEU A 205 -1.90 -5.18 -9.39
C LEU A 205 -0.78 -5.84 -8.58
N LEU A 206 -1.07 -6.26 -7.34
CA LEU A 206 -0.10 -6.97 -6.51
C LEU A 206 0.26 -8.32 -7.13
N LEU A 207 -0.74 -9.10 -7.54
CA LEU A 207 -0.54 -10.37 -8.24
C LEU A 207 0.22 -10.19 -9.56
N GLY A 208 -0.12 -9.15 -10.33
CA GLY A 208 0.57 -8.81 -11.57
C GLY A 208 2.02 -8.42 -11.34
N GLY A 209 2.31 -7.64 -10.28
CA GLY A 209 3.67 -7.31 -9.86
C GLY A 209 4.46 -8.55 -9.44
N ALA A 210 3.85 -9.44 -8.66
CA ALA A 210 4.49 -10.68 -8.23
C ALA A 210 4.75 -11.65 -9.40
N LEU A 211 3.80 -11.79 -10.33
CA LEU A 211 3.96 -12.58 -11.54
C LEU A 211 5.05 -12.00 -12.43
N GLY A 212 5.01 -10.68 -12.71
CA GLY A 212 6.03 -10.00 -13.48
C GLY A 212 7.42 -10.11 -12.84
N GLY A 213 7.51 -9.95 -11.52
CA GLY A 213 8.75 -10.10 -10.78
C GLY A 213 9.29 -11.53 -10.80
N THR A 214 8.41 -12.53 -10.74
CA THR A 214 8.78 -13.94 -10.89
C THR A 214 9.34 -14.21 -12.28
N LEU A 215 8.68 -13.72 -13.34
CA LEU A 215 9.15 -13.91 -14.71
C LEU A 215 10.51 -13.24 -14.95
N ILE A 216 10.72 -12.02 -14.44
CA ILE A 216 12.01 -11.33 -14.53
C ILE A 216 13.07 -12.07 -13.70
N PHE A 217 12.73 -12.52 -12.49
CA PHE A 217 13.66 -13.24 -11.62
C PHE A 217 14.15 -14.54 -12.26
N LEU A 218 13.23 -15.32 -12.85
CA LEU A 218 13.57 -16.58 -13.50
C LEU A 218 14.34 -16.38 -14.81
N GLY A 219 14.09 -15.29 -15.54
CA GLY A 219 14.75 -15.02 -16.83
C GLY A 219 16.07 -14.27 -16.72
N LEU A 220 16.17 -13.30 -15.82
CA LEU A 220 17.28 -12.35 -15.71
C LEU A 220 17.93 -12.33 -14.32
N GLY A 221 17.30 -12.90 -13.30
CA GLY A 221 17.84 -12.93 -11.94
C GLY A 221 17.41 -11.74 -11.06
N MET A 222 17.81 -11.81 -9.78
CA MET A 222 17.36 -10.88 -8.73
C MET A 222 17.69 -9.42 -9.03
N GLY A 223 18.91 -9.14 -9.48
CA GLY A 223 19.36 -7.77 -9.73
C GLY A 223 18.48 -7.02 -10.72
N TRP A 224 18.06 -7.68 -11.81
CA TRP A 224 17.17 -7.10 -12.81
C TRP A 224 15.73 -6.92 -12.29
N THR A 225 15.25 -7.85 -11.46
CA THR A 225 13.93 -7.72 -10.80
C THR A 225 13.89 -6.48 -9.89
N LEU A 226 14.94 -6.29 -9.08
CA LEU A 226 15.07 -5.12 -8.21
C LEU A 226 15.27 -3.83 -9.00
N LEU A 227 16.03 -3.86 -10.10
CA LEU A 227 16.19 -2.71 -10.98
C LEU A 227 14.85 -2.27 -11.59
N ALA A 228 14.03 -3.22 -12.06
CA ALA A 228 12.69 -2.93 -12.54
C ALA A 228 11.81 -2.28 -11.45
N ALA A 229 11.86 -2.82 -10.22
CA ALA A 229 11.16 -2.24 -9.07
C ALA A 229 11.63 -0.81 -8.75
N ALA A 230 12.94 -0.54 -8.80
CA ALA A 230 13.51 0.79 -8.59
C ALA A 230 13.02 1.79 -9.65
N LEU A 231 13.03 1.40 -10.93
CA LEU A 231 12.58 2.24 -12.04
C LEU A 231 11.08 2.56 -11.93
N ILE A 232 10.24 1.56 -11.65
CA ILE A 232 8.79 1.74 -11.45
C ILE A 232 8.52 2.70 -10.29
N THR A 233 9.26 2.56 -9.18
CA THR A 233 9.16 3.44 -8.02
C THR A 233 9.57 4.87 -8.36
N ALA A 234 10.65 5.06 -9.11
CA ALA A 234 11.10 6.37 -9.58
C ALA A 234 10.04 7.05 -10.47
N VAL A 235 9.46 6.29 -11.42
CA VAL A 235 8.34 6.79 -12.26
C VAL A 235 7.15 7.19 -11.39
N GLY A 236 6.78 6.38 -10.40
CA GLY A 236 5.73 6.71 -9.44
C GLY A 236 6.02 8.02 -8.68
N GLY A 237 7.26 8.23 -8.24
CA GLY A 237 7.71 9.46 -7.60
C GLY A 237 7.65 10.69 -8.49
N VAL A 238 7.97 10.55 -9.78
CA VAL A 238 7.87 11.62 -10.80
C VAL A 238 6.41 11.95 -11.10
N ILE A 239 5.55 10.94 -11.26
CA ILE A 239 4.11 11.14 -11.45
C ILE A 239 3.51 11.84 -10.23
N PHE A 240 3.87 11.43 -9.01
CA PHE A 240 3.41 12.07 -7.79
C PHE A 240 3.82 13.55 -7.72
N ARG A 241 5.04 13.86 -8.17
CA ARG A 241 5.55 15.23 -8.28
C ARG A 241 4.82 16.06 -9.33
N SER A 242 4.54 15.48 -10.50
CA SER A 242 3.93 16.21 -11.64
C SER A 242 2.47 16.60 -11.40
N ILE A 243 1.76 15.88 -10.53
CA ILE A 243 0.38 16.20 -10.13
C ILE A 243 0.32 17.53 -9.33
N THR A 244 1.46 18.05 -8.86
CA THR A 244 1.50 18.93 -7.68
C THR A 244 2.21 20.26 -7.85
N THR A 245 2.53 20.63 -9.09
CA THR A 245 2.68 22.04 -9.49
C THR A 245 1.36 22.82 -9.51
N GLY A 246 0.22 22.18 -9.19
CA GLY A 246 -1.11 22.81 -9.08
C GLY A 246 -1.76 22.60 -7.70
N ASP A 247 -1.66 23.62 -6.86
CA ASP A 247 -1.81 23.63 -5.40
C ASP A 247 -3.09 23.07 -4.75
N LYS A 248 -2.97 22.81 -3.44
CA LYS A 248 -3.96 22.44 -2.38
C LYS A 248 -4.58 21.03 -2.44
N TRP A 249 -4.13 20.19 -1.50
CA TRP A 249 -4.45 18.75 -1.35
C TRP A 249 -5.30 18.44 -0.09
N ALA A 250 -5.33 19.32 0.91
CA ALA A 250 -5.81 18.98 2.26
C ALA A 250 -7.24 19.45 2.61
N ALA A 251 -7.98 20.12 1.72
CA ALA A 251 -9.30 20.70 2.04
C ALA A 251 -10.51 19.88 1.55
N ASP A 252 -10.32 18.90 0.65
CA ASP A 252 -11.42 18.38 -0.19
C ASP A 252 -11.86 16.93 0.10
N LEU A 253 -11.34 16.30 1.18
CA LEU A 253 -11.62 14.90 1.53
C LEU A 253 -12.39 14.71 2.85
N THR A 254 -12.82 15.77 3.51
CA THR A 254 -13.62 15.72 4.76
C THR A 254 -15.12 15.93 4.56
N HIS A 255 -15.64 15.75 3.34
CA HIS A 255 -17.08 15.82 3.07
C HIS A 255 -17.56 14.67 2.18
#